data_AF-A0A2T7P0C3-F1
#
_entry.id   AF-A0A2T7P0C3-F1
#
_cell.length_a   1.000
_cell.length_b   1.000
_cell.length_c   1.000
_cell.angle_alpha   90.00
_cell.angle_beta   90.00
_cell.angle_gamma   90.00
#
_symmetry.space_group_name_H-M   'P 1'
#
loop_
_entity.id
_entity.type
_entity.pdbx_description
1 polymer ?
#
loop_
_entity_poly.entity_id
_entity_poly.type
_entity_poly.pdbx_seq_one_letter_code
_entity_poly.pdbx_strand_id
1 'polypeptide(L)'
;MLSLRQLSLINSRLPPTRHVLYIFCNVTEDQKRIKDLKMRQFLLWTVFLVLLPLCVRGKRVVFMPSPFTSHTNYHTNVARTLARQGHEVWLTMPDYIVNRRVLDTTNLTVIEYQTLINFEEIMTAALAGNYFKGLPDDWSLLIIDFALYGVIDESSK
;
A
#
# COMPACT_ATOMS: atom_id res chain seq x y z
N MET A 1 38.51 8.20 -2.59
CA MET A 1 38.26 8.19 -4.05
C MET A 1 39.51 8.77 -4.73
N LEU A 2 40.50 7.92 -5.00
CA LEU A 2 41.78 8.33 -5.56
C LEU A 2 41.65 8.46 -7.08
N SER A 3 41.99 9.65 -7.60
CA SER A 3 41.84 10.07 -8.99
C SER A 3 42.65 9.20 -9.95
N LEU A 4 42.04 8.83 -11.08
CA LEU A 4 42.62 8.06 -12.21
C LEU A 4 43.96 8.63 -12.73
N ARG A 5 44.30 9.88 -12.40
CA ARG A 5 45.60 10.49 -12.76
C ARG A 5 46.78 10.00 -11.92
N GLN A 6 46.56 9.49 -10.70
CA GLN A 6 47.66 9.02 -9.84
C GLN A 6 48.18 7.62 -10.21
N LEU A 7 47.36 6.79 -10.85
CA LEU A 7 47.76 5.43 -11.28
C LEU A 7 48.69 5.42 -12.50
N SER A 8 48.75 6.51 -13.28
CA SER A 8 49.61 6.57 -14.48
C SER A 8 51.10 6.74 -14.13
N LEU A 9 51.42 7.36 -12.99
CA LEU A 9 52.79 7.71 -12.61
C LEU A 9 53.61 6.54 -12.06
N ILE A 10 52.97 5.47 -11.60
CA ILE A 10 53.65 4.27 -11.06
C ILE A 10 54.07 3.30 -12.18
N ASN A 11 53.56 3.48 -13.41
CA ASN A 11 53.69 2.52 -14.50
C ASN A 11 54.99 2.64 -15.32
N SER A 12 55.97 3.42 -14.85
CA SER A 12 57.20 3.71 -15.62
C SER A 12 58.44 2.89 -15.24
N ARG A 13 58.35 1.97 -14.26
CA ARG A 13 59.46 1.07 -13.90
C ARG A 13 58.96 -0.33 -13.57
N LEU A 14 59.42 -1.33 -14.36
CA LEU A 14 59.38 -2.81 -14.17
C LEU A 14 58.44 -3.61 -15.11
N PRO A 15 58.79 -4.87 -15.47
CA PRO A 15 58.39 -5.50 -16.74
C PRO A 15 56.92 -5.95 -16.79
N PRO A 16 56.23 -5.84 -17.95
CA PRO A 16 54.80 -5.52 -17.94
C PRO A 16 53.85 -6.70 -18.20
N THR A 17 54.29 -7.95 -18.28
CA THR A 17 53.44 -9.01 -18.89
C THR A 17 52.84 -10.04 -17.93
N ARG A 18 53.51 -10.42 -16.82
CA ARG A 18 53.01 -11.52 -15.96
C ARG A 18 52.11 -11.06 -14.80
N HIS A 19 52.43 -9.93 -14.16
CA HIS A 19 51.62 -9.42 -13.04
C HIS A 19 50.30 -8.79 -13.51
N VAL A 20 50.31 -8.14 -14.67
CA VAL A 20 49.12 -7.52 -15.26
C VAL A 20 48.06 -8.58 -15.58
N LEU A 21 48.46 -9.72 -16.14
CA LEU A 21 47.55 -10.82 -16.44
C LEU A 21 46.93 -11.41 -15.18
N TYR A 22 47.70 -11.57 -14.10
CA TYR A 22 47.20 -12.10 -12.82
C TYR A 22 46.22 -11.13 -12.14
N ILE A 23 46.50 -9.82 -12.18
CA ILE A 23 45.57 -8.78 -11.68
C ILE A 23 44.29 -8.77 -12.51
N PHE A 24 44.41 -8.81 -13.85
CA PHE A 24 43.25 -8.79 -14.73
C PHE A 24 42.36 -10.03 -14.55
N CYS A 25 42.97 -11.21 -14.40
CA CYS A 25 42.25 -12.47 -14.14
C CYS A 25 41.47 -12.41 -12.80
N ASN A 26 42.13 -11.96 -11.71
CA ASN A 26 41.46 -11.81 -10.41
C ASN A 26 40.32 -10.78 -10.46
N VAL A 27 40.53 -9.64 -11.13
CA VAL A 27 39.47 -8.62 -11.28
C VAL A 27 38.28 -9.18 -12.05
N THR A 28 38.50 -9.96 -13.12
CA THR A 28 37.40 -10.57 -13.87
C THR A 28 36.65 -11.65 -13.08
N GLU A 29 37.38 -12.45 -12.29
CA GLU A 29 36.81 -13.49 -11.41
C GLU A 29 35.96 -12.86 -10.30
N ASP A 30 36.47 -11.78 -9.68
CA ASP A 30 35.77 -11.03 -8.63
C ASP A 30 34.54 -10.31 -9.18
N GLN A 31 34.63 -9.71 -10.38
CA GLN A 31 33.47 -9.11 -11.03
C GLN A 31 32.39 -10.15 -11.37
N LYS A 32 32.78 -11.38 -11.72
CA LYS A 32 31.86 -12.50 -11.95
C LYS A 32 31.19 -12.93 -10.65
N ARG A 33 31.93 -13.07 -9.54
CA ARG A 33 31.36 -13.37 -8.21
C ARG A 33 30.41 -12.29 -7.70
N ILE A 34 30.74 -11.01 -7.90
CA ILE A 34 29.88 -9.90 -7.46
C ILE A 34 28.56 -9.91 -8.25
N LYS A 35 28.59 -10.21 -9.55
CA LYS A 35 27.38 -10.37 -10.37
C LYS A 35 26.53 -11.55 -9.89
N ASP A 36 27.18 -12.67 -9.56
CA ASP A 36 26.51 -13.87 -9.07
C ASP A 36 25.85 -13.66 -7.69
N LEU A 37 26.54 -12.97 -6.77
CA LEU A 37 25.99 -12.57 -5.47
C LEU A 37 24.79 -11.62 -5.62
N LYS A 38 24.86 -10.66 -6.55
CA LYS A 38 23.73 -9.75 -6.84
C LYS A 38 22.55 -10.52 -7.41
N MET A 39 22.76 -11.39 -8.40
CA MET A 39 21.70 -12.22 -8.99
C MET A 39 21.05 -13.12 -7.95
N ARG A 40 21.85 -13.74 -7.07
CA ARG A 40 21.33 -14.56 -5.97
C ARG A 40 20.54 -13.74 -4.95
N GLN A 41 20.98 -12.53 -4.63
CA GLN A 41 20.24 -11.61 -3.76
C GLN A 41 18.89 -11.21 -4.37
N PHE A 42 18.85 -10.91 -5.67
CA PHE A 42 17.61 -10.62 -6.40
C PHE A 42 16.66 -11.82 -6.43
N LEU A 43 17.18 -13.04 -6.64
CA LEU A 43 16.40 -14.28 -6.59
C LEU A 43 15.82 -14.53 -5.19
N LEU A 44 16.61 -14.32 -4.14
CA LEU A 44 16.12 -14.46 -2.76
C LEU A 44 15.05 -13.41 -2.42
N TRP A 45 15.20 -12.18 -2.89
CA TRP A 45 14.22 -11.12 -2.68
C TRP A 45 12.90 -11.43 -3.42
N THR A 46 12.97 -11.84 -4.68
CA THR A 46 11.78 -12.22 -5.46
C THR A 46 11.04 -13.41 -4.85
N VAL A 47 11.77 -14.43 -4.38
CA VAL A 47 11.19 -15.56 -3.63
C VAL A 47 10.50 -15.06 -2.35
N PHE A 48 11.14 -14.19 -1.57
CA PHE A 48 10.55 -13.63 -0.35
C PHE A 48 9.28 -12.81 -0.63
N LEU A 49 9.28 -11.96 -1.65
CA LEU A 49 8.11 -11.17 -2.08
C LEU A 49 6.93 -12.04 -2.52
N VAL A 50 7.20 -13.18 -3.15
CA VAL A 50 6.16 -14.12 -3.62
C VAL A 50 5.66 -15.03 -2.49
N LEU A 51 6.53 -15.43 -1.55
CA LEU A 51 6.16 -16.28 -0.42
C LEU A 51 5.52 -15.54 0.74
N LEU A 52 5.82 -14.24 0.93
CA LEU A 52 5.18 -13.38 1.93
C LEU A 52 3.65 -13.48 1.89
N PRO A 53 2.96 -13.28 0.76
CA PRO A 53 1.50 -13.39 0.68
C PRO A 53 0.97 -14.83 0.82
N LEU A 54 1.76 -15.88 0.53
CA LEU A 54 1.34 -17.27 0.77
C LEU A 54 1.37 -17.64 2.26
N CYS A 55 2.31 -17.09 3.03
CA CYS A 55 2.47 -17.40 4.45
C CYS A 55 1.53 -16.59 5.36
N VAL A 56 0.99 -15.47 4.86
CA VAL A 56 -0.05 -14.72 5.56
C VAL A 56 -1.40 -15.30 5.17
N ARG A 57 -1.76 -16.43 5.78
CA ARG A 57 -3.16 -16.85 5.89
C ARG A 57 -3.86 -15.84 6.79
N GLY A 58 -4.17 -14.67 6.24
CA GLY A 58 -4.86 -13.58 6.92
C GLY A 58 -6.19 -14.11 7.43
N LYS A 59 -6.22 -14.43 8.73
CA LYS A 59 -7.37 -15.01 9.41
C LYS A 59 -8.52 -14.01 9.52
N ARG A 60 -8.22 -12.69 9.53
CA ARG A 60 -9.17 -11.60 9.69
C ARG A 60 -8.82 -10.41 8.80
N VAL A 61 -9.80 -9.87 8.09
CA VAL A 61 -9.69 -8.65 7.26
C VAL A 61 -10.76 -7.66 7.72
N VAL A 62 -10.36 -6.43 8.03
CA VAL A 62 -11.29 -5.37 8.44
C VAL A 62 -11.40 -4.34 7.31
N PHE A 63 -12.63 -4.06 6.88
CA PHE A 63 -12.96 -3.00 5.94
C PHE A 63 -13.52 -1.80 6.70
N MET A 64 -12.89 -0.65 6.51
CA MET A 64 -13.34 0.62 7.06
C MET A 64 -13.61 1.58 5.91
N PRO A 65 -14.80 1.51 5.27
CA PRO A 65 -15.18 2.44 4.22
C PRO A 65 -15.51 3.82 4.80
N SER A 66 -15.34 4.86 3.97
CA SER A 66 -15.85 6.18 4.30
C SER A 66 -17.38 6.14 4.39
N PRO A 67 -18.01 7.01 5.20
CA PRO A 67 -19.44 7.05 5.46
C PRO A 67 -20.20 7.61 4.24
N PHE A 68 -20.13 6.89 3.13
CA PHE A 68 -20.89 7.10 1.91
C PHE A 68 -21.47 5.76 1.47
N THR A 69 -22.72 5.77 1.03
CA THR A 69 -23.40 4.56 0.55
C THR A 69 -22.63 3.87 -0.59
N SER A 70 -22.05 4.65 -1.52
CA SER A 70 -21.27 4.11 -2.65
C SER A 70 -19.97 3.41 -2.22
N HIS A 71 -19.19 4.03 -1.33
CA HIS A 71 -17.96 3.45 -0.78
C HIS A 71 -18.26 2.18 0.01
N THR A 72 -19.26 2.25 0.88
CA THR A 72 -19.68 1.11 1.69
C THR A 72 -20.15 -0.06 0.81
N ASN A 73 -20.91 0.21 -0.26
CA ASN A 73 -21.34 -0.81 -1.21
C ASN A 73 -20.15 -1.51 -1.90
N TYR A 74 -19.20 -0.72 -2.42
CA TYR A 74 -18.02 -1.26 -3.07
C TYR A 74 -17.23 -2.19 -2.13
N HIS A 75 -16.93 -1.73 -0.92
CA HIS A 75 -16.22 -2.52 0.08
C HIS A 75 -17.02 -3.73 0.55
N THR A 76 -18.35 -3.66 0.60
CA THR A 76 -19.23 -4.81 0.92
C THR A 76 -19.09 -5.92 -0.11
N ASN A 77 -19.01 -5.60 -1.41
CA ASN A 77 -18.86 -6.61 -2.46
C ASN A 77 -17.49 -7.30 -2.42
N VAL A 78 -16.43 -6.53 -2.13
CA VAL A 78 -15.08 -7.07 -1.91
C VAL A 78 -15.06 -7.95 -0.66
N ALA A 79 -15.61 -7.45 0.45
CA ALA A 79 -15.72 -8.18 1.72
C ALA A 79 -16.46 -9.51 1.55
N ARG A 80 -17.57 -9.51 0.81
CA ARG A 80 -18.34 -10.72 0.51
C ARG A 80 -17.53 -11.75 -0.26
N THR A 81 -16.72 -11.30 -1.22
CA THR A 81 -15.88 -12.20 -2.02
C THR A 81 -14.81 -12.85 -1.15
N LEU A 82 -14.18 -12.09 -0.26
CA LEU A 82 -13.20 -12.60 0.70
C LEU A 82 -13.84 -13.54 1.73
N ALA A 83 -15.04 -13.21 2.22
CA ALA A 83 -15.78 -14.07 3.15
C ALA A 83 -16.11 -15.43 2.51
N ARG A 84 -16.52 -15.43 1.22
CA ARG A 84 -16.76 -16.66 0.44
C ARG A 84 -15.51 -17.52 0.24
N GLN A 85 -14.33 -16.90 0.25
CA GLN A 85 -13.04 -17.60 0.18
C GLN A 85 -12.62 -18.18 1.54
N GLY A 86 -13.42 -18.00 2.60
CA GLY A 86 -13.15 -18.52 3.93
C GLY A 86 -12.30 -17.59 4.80
N HIS A 87 -12.14 -16.33 4.40
CA HIS A 87 -11.57 -15.31 5.28
C HIS A 87 -12.63 -14.80 6.26
N GLU A 88 -12.24 -14.56 7.51
CA GLU A 88 -13.11 -13.84 8.45
C GLU A 88 -13.04 -12.35 8.08
N VAL A 89 -14.18 -11.74 7.74
CA VAL A 89 -14.20 -10.36 7.25
C VAL A 89 -15.14 -9.53 8.10
N TRP A 90 -14.62 -8.42 8.61
CA TRP A 90 -15.37 -7.46 9.41
C TRP A 90 -15.53 -6.17 8.59
N LEU A 91 -16.72 -5.59 8.60
CA LEU A 91 -17.05 -4.38 7.84
C LEU A 91 -17.60 -3.34 8.80
N THR A 92 -16.97 -2.16 8.89
CA THR A 92 -17.56 -1.06 9.65
C THR A 92 -18.62 -0.37 8.80
N MET A 93 -19.74 -0.01 9.41
CA MET A 93 -20.85 0.64 8.72
C MET A 93 -21.52 1.65 9.64
N PRO A 94 -21.82 2.88 9.16
CA PRO A 94 -22.56 3.82 9.97
C PRO A 94 -24.04 3.40 10.09
N ASP A 95 -24.63 3.68 11.24
CA ASP A 95 -26.00 3.34 11.63
C ASP A 95 -27.06 3.76 10.60
N TYR A 96 -26.94 4.95 9.97
CA TYR A 96 -27.90 5.38 8.95
C TYR A 96 -27.87 4.53 7.67
N ILE A 97 -26.74 3.92 7.30
CA ILE A 97 -26.66 2.99 6.15
C ILE A 97 -27.27 1.65 6.53
N VAL A 98 -27.03 1.18 7.76
CA VAL A 98 -27.61 -0.06 8.29
C VAL A 98 -29.12 0.04 8.33
N ASN A 99 -29.64 1.14 8.88
CA ASN A 99 -31.06 1.39 9.05
C ASN A 99 -31.81 1.48 7.72
N ARG A 100 -31.17 1.98 6.66
CA ARG A 100 -31.77 2.05 5.31
C ARG A 100 -31.84 0.69 4.61
N ARG A 101 -31.14 -0.35 5.10
CA ARG A 101 -31.11 -1.71 4.53
C ARG A 101 -30.82 -1.75 3.02
N VAL A 102 -30.02 -0.82 2.52
CA VAL A 102 -29.67 -0.71 1.09
C VAL A 102 -28.66 -1.78 0.68
N LEU A 103 -27.87 -2.27 1.64
CA LEU A 103 -26.77 -3.19 1.40
C LEU A 103 -27.09 -4.58 1.97
N ASP A 104 -26.84 -5.61 1.16
CA ASP A 104 -26.93 -6.99 1.61
C ASP A 104 -25.65 -7.38 2.37
N THR A 105 -25.76 -7.34 3.69
CA THR A 105 -24.71 -7.69 4.66
C THR A 105 -24.80 -9.14 5.15
N THR A 106 -25.64 -9.98 4.51
CA THR A 106 -25.82 -11.38 4.91
C THR A 106 -24.49 -12.13 4.86
N ASN A 107 -24.13 -12.79 5.98
CA ASN A 107 -22.87 -13.50 6.19
C ASN A 107 -21.59 -12.63 6.33
N LEU A 108 -21.73 -11.34 6.62
CA LEU A 108 -20.63 -10.46 7.00
C LEU A 108 -20.77 -10.03 8.47
N THR A 109 -19.65 -9.93 9.18
CA THR A 109 -19.63 -9.35 10.52
C THR A 109 -19.61 -7.83 10.38
N VAL A 110 -20.74 -7.17 10.65
CA VAL A 110 -20.85 -5.72 10.56
C VAL A 110 -20.62 -5.09 11.93
N ILE A 111 -19.74 -4.10 11.98
CA ILE A 111 -19.50 -3.27 13.17
C ILE A 111 -20.20 -1.94 12.91
N GLU A 112 -21.32 -1.76 13.59
CA GLU A 112 -22.11 -0.55 13.48
C GLU A 112 -21.50 0.54 14.37
N TYR A 113 -21.33 1.73 13.81
CA TYR A 113 -20.94 2.91 14.60
C TYR A 113 -22.00 4.00 14.45
N GLN A 114 -22.30 4.66 15.58
CA GLN A 114 -23.25 5.76 15.60
C GLN A 114 -22.61 6.99 15.00
N THR A 115 -23.32 7.62 14.08
CA THR A 115 -22.92 8.91 13.53
C THR A 115 -23.96 9.95 13.93
N LEU A 116 -23.49 11.04 14.57
CA LEU A 116 -24.36 12.15 14.96
C LEU A 116 -24.94 12.90 13.76
N ILE A 117 -24.31 12.73 12.59
CA ILE A 117 -24.57 13.54 11.40
C ILE A 117 -24.56 12.62 10.18
N ASN A 118 -25.57 12.73 9.33
CA ASN A 118 -25.60 12.08 8.02
C ASN A 118 -24.65 12.81 7.07
N PHE A 119 -23.39 12.38 7.07
CA PHE A 119 -22.31 13.02 6.33
C PHE A 119 -22.60 13.06 4.82
N GLU A 120 -23.15 11.97 4.27
CA GLU A 120 -23.54 11.87 2.87
C GLU A 120 -24.60 12.93 2.49
N GLU A 121 -25.58 13.16 3.35
CA GLU A 121 -26.65 14.14 3.10
C GLU A 121 -26.13 15.58 3.15
N ILE A 122 -25.29 15.92 4.13
CA ILE A 122 -24.67 17.25 4.21
C ILE A 122 -23.80 17.52 3.00
N MET A 123 -22.94 16.57 2.65
CA MET A 123 -22.05 16.67 1.49
C MET A 123 -22.86 16.85 0.21
N THR A 124 -23.86 15.99 -0.01
CA THR A 124 -24.68 16.03 -1.23
C THR A 124 -25.46 17.34 -1.32
N ALA A 125 -26.03 17.82 -0.22
CA ALA A 125 -26.75 19.08 -0.17
C ALA A 125 -25.84 20.29 -0.45
N ALA A 126 -24.63 20.31 0.11
CA ALA A 126 -23.65 21.37 -0.12
C ALA A 126 -23.16 21.39 -1.58
N LEU A 127 -22.76 20.23 -2.12
CA LEU A 127 -22.32 20.08 -3.51
C LEU A 127 -23.43 20.45 -4.50
N ALA A 128 -24.63 19.92 -4.33
CA ALA A 128 -25.76 20.25 -5.20
C ALA A 128 -26.09 21.74 -5.14
N GLY A 129 -26.12 22.32 -3.93
CA GLY A 129 -26.39 23.74 -3.73
C GLY A 129 -25.37 24.64 -4.42
N ASN A 130 -24.08 24.31 -4.34
CA ASN A 130 -23.01 25.08 -4.98
C ASN A 130 -23.05 24.92 -6.50
N TYR A 131 -23.23 23.69 -6.99
CA TYR A 131 -23.35 23.38 -8.41
C TYR A 131 -24.45 24.19 -9.09
N PHE A 132 -25.68 24.17 -8.57
CA PHE A 132 -26.81 24.89 -9.17
C PHE A 132 -26.68 26.42 -9.07
N LYS A 133 -25.87 26.93 -8.14
CA LYS A 133 -25.59 28.36 -7.98
C LYS A 133 -24.34 28.84 -8.73
N GLY A 134 -23.62 27.93 -9.40
CA GLY A 134 -22.33 28.23 -10.03
C GLY A 134 -21.26 28.70 -9.04
N LEU A 135 -21.38 28.31 -7.77
CA LEU A 135 -20.41 28.63 -6.72
C LEU A 135 -19.29 27.57 -6.70
N PRO A 136 -18.06 27.95 -6.35
CA PRO A 136 -16.97 26.99 -6.19
C PRO A 136 -17.27 26.03 -5.03
N ASP A 137 -16.89 24.76 -5.19
CA ASP A 137 -17.02 23.75 -4.14
C ASP A 137 -16.06 24.01 -2.98
N ASP A 138 -16.57 23.90 -1.75
CA ASP A 138 -15.75 23.95 -0.54
C ASP A 138 -15.19 22.55 -0.23
N TRP A 139 -13.96 22.33 -0.68
CA TRP A 139 -13.22 21.08 -0.50
C TRP A 139 -12.82 20.79 0.96
N SER A 140 -13.03 21.74 1.89
CA SER A 140 -12.70 21.58 3.31
C SER A 140 -13.48 20.44 3.97
N LEU A 141 -14.64 20.08 3.43
CA LEU A 141 -15.45 18.97 3.95
C LEU A 141 -14.85 17.58 3.64
N LEU A 142 -14.03 17.44 2.60
CA LEU A 142 -13.28 16.19 2.35
C LEU A 142 -12.13 15.99 3.35
N ILE A 143 -11.61 17.09 3.92
CA ILE A 143 -10.55 17.01 4.94
C ILE A 143 -11.09 16.38 6.23
N ILE A 144 -12.38 16.57 6.53
CA ILE A 144 -13.04 15.96 7.69
C ILE A 144 -13.15 14.43 7.53
N ASP A 145 -13.39 13.92 6.32
CA ASP A 145 -13.41 12.47 6.04
C ASP A 145 -12.03 11.85 6.35
N PHE A 146 -10.95 12.47 5.88
CA PHE A 146 -9.58 12.05 6.17
C PHE A 146 -9.21 12.15 7.66
N ALA A 147 -9.67 13.18 8.36
CA ALA A 147 -9.42 13.36 9.79
C ALA A 147 -10.19 12.33 10.64
N LEU A 148 -11.40 11.93 10.24
CA LEU A 148 -12.18 10.91 10.93
C LEU A 148 -11.51 9.52 10.87
N TYR A 149 -10.83 9.19 9.76
CA TYR A 149 -9.99 7.99 9.66
C TYR A 149 -8.86 7.96 10.70
N GLY A 150 -8.25 9.11 11.00
CA GLY A 150 -7.22 9.21 12.05
C GLY A 150 -7.79 9.05 13.47
N VAL A 151 -8.99 9.57 13.72
CA VAL A 151 -9.66 9.50 15.04
C VAL A 151 -10.15 8.09 15.37
N ILE A 152 -10.60 7.31 14.37
CA ILE A 152 -11.07 5.94 14.61
C ILE A 152 -9.89 4.98 14.87
N ASP A 153 -8.70 5.22 14.29
CA ASP A 153 -7.49 4.45 14.60
C ASP A 153 -6.99 4.69 16.04
N GLU A 154 -7.15 5.91 16.56
CA GLU A 154 -6.72 6.27 17.92
C GLU A 154 -7.62 5.66 19.02
N SER A 155 -8.90 5.41 18.73
CA SER A 155 -9.83 4.76 19.67
C SER A 155 -9.66 3.23 19.77
N SER A 156 -8.79 2.62 18.97
CA SER A 156 -8.54 1.17 18.94
C SER A 156 -7.28 0.74 19.72
N LYS A 157 -6.71 1.59 20.57
CA LYS A 157 -5.62 1.25 21.50
C LYS A 157 -6.09 1.17 22.94
#